data_AF-A0A947G4Z3-F1
#
_entry.id   AF-A0A947G4Z3-F1
#
_cell.length_a   1.000
_cell.length_b   1.000
_cell.length_c   1.000
_cell.angle_alpha   90.00
_cell.angle_beta   90.00
_cell.angle_gamma   90.00
#
_symmetry.space_group_name_H-M   'P 1'
#
loop_
_entity.id
_entity.type
_entity.pdbx_description
1 polymer ?
#
loop_
_entity_poly.entity_id
_entity_poly.type
_entity_poly.pdbx_seq_one_letter_code
_entity_poly.pdbx_strand_id
1 'polypeptide(L)'
;MKALRGIGISFLIAVGAAVVFLLWAEPDTVPNEVIFLGGDIVSMAGPSAAKALWIRNGRIEMLGSADEVRAAAGSSAKVVDLDGATVMPGFIEAHTHPLASALLGSAIDVSGFTHDSRAEIMETLS
;
A
#
# COMPACT_ATOMS: atom_id res chain seq x y z
N MET A 1 -21.18 -51.01 -1.17
CA MET A 1 -21.35 -49.89 -2.14
C MET A 1 -22.06 -48.65 -1.53
N LYS A 2 -21.73 -48.22 -0.29
CA LYS A 2 -22.37 -47.04 0.35
C LYS A 2 -21.43 -45.82 0.47
N ALA A 3 -20.12 -46.01 0.30
CA ALA A 3 -19.12 -44.96 0.48
C ALA A 3 -19.00 -43.96 -0.69
N LEU A 4 -19.53 -44.28 -1.88
CA LEU A 4 -19.43 -43.40 -3.06
C LEU A 4 -20.50 -42.29 -3.14
N ARG A 5 -21.57 -42.33 -2.31
CA ARG A 5 -22.68 -41.36 -2.40
C ARG A 5 -22.45 -40.07 -1.59
N GLY A 6 -21.55 -40.10 -0.60
CA GLY A 6 -21.25 -38.93 0.25
C GLY A 6 -20.25 -37.96 -0.36
N ILE A 7 -19.36 -38.45 -1.24
CA ILE A 7 -18.32 -37.64 -1.88
C ILE A 7 -18.93 -36.62 -2.84
N GLY A 8 -19.98 -36.99 -3.59
CA GLY A 8 -20.62 -36.10 -4.56
C GLY A 8 -21.33 -34.90 -3.94
N ILE A 9 -22.02 -35.09 -2.81
CA ILE A 9 -22.76 -34.00 -2.14
C ILE A 9 -21.78 -33.06 -1.43
N SER A 10 -20.79 -33.58 -0.72
CA SER A 10 -19.77 -32.75 -0.07
C SER A 10 -18.93 -31.98 -1.09
N PHE A 11 -18.63 -32.56 -2.25
CA PHE A 11 -17.95 -31.87 -3.35
C PHE A 11 -18.81 -30.74 -3.93
N LEU A 12 -20.12 -30.98 -4.14
CA LEU A 12 -21.04 -29.94 -4.62
C LEU A 12 -21.22 -28.79 -3.63
N ILE A 13 -21.27 -29.08 -2.32
CA ILE A 13 -21.32 -28.05 -1.28
C ILE A 13 -20.01 -27.24 -1.26
N ALA A 14 -18.85 -27.90 -1.37
CA ALA A 14 -17.57 -27.21 -1.40
C ALA A 14 -17.40 -26.32 -2.65
N VAL A 15 -17.81 -26.81 -3.82
CA VAL A 15 -17.82 -26.03 -5.07
C VAL A 15 -18.80 -24.86 -4.98
N GLY A 16 -20.01 -25.10 -4.45
CA GLY A 16 -21.00 -24.04 -4.25
C GLY A 16 -20.50 -22.96 -3.29
N ALA A 17 -19.88 -23.35 -2.17
CA ALA A 17 -19.28 -22.41 -1.22
C ALA A 17 -18.11 -21.63 -1.84
N ALA A 18 -17.26 -22.27 -2.63
CA ALA A 18 -16.17 -21.60 -3.34
C ALA A 18 -16.67 -20.61 -4.40
N VAL A 19 -17.73 -20.95 -5.14
CA VAL A 19 -18.36 -20.03 -6.11
C VAL A 19 -19.00 -18.84 -5.40
N VAL A 20 -19.72 -19.07 -4.29
CA VAL A 20 -20.29 -17.98 -3.48
C VAL A 20 -19.19 -17.09 -2.90
N PHE A 21 -18.09 -17.67 -2.42
CA PHE A 21 -16.94 -16.92 -1.93
C PHE A 21 -16.28 -16.08 -3.03
N LEU A 22 -16.09 -16.64 -4.23
CA LEU A 22 -15.54 -15.91 -5.38
C LEU A 22 -16.46 -14.80 -5.90
N LEU A 23 -17.78 -14.97 -5.78
CA LEU A 23 -18.77 -13.94 -6.13
C LEU A 23 -18.88 -12.83 -5.07
N TRP A 24 -18.51 -13.12 -3.82
CA TRP A 24 -18.57 -12.18 -2.69
C TRP A 24 -17.22 -11.54 -2.34
N ALA A 25 -16.12 -12.11 -2.85
CA ALA A 25 -14.80 -11.52 -2.78
C ALA A 25 -14.78 -10.27 -3.66
N GLU A 26 -15.18 -9.13 -3.09
CA GLU A 26 -14.86 -7.85 -3.68
C GLU A 26 -13.34 -7.72 -3.65
N PRO A 27 -12.67 -7.57 -4.80
CA PRO A 27 -11.26 -7.25 -4.80
C PRO A 27 -11.10 -5.94 -4.00
N ASP A 28 -10.00 -5.82 -3.24
CA ASP A 28 -9.60 -4.54 -2.66
C ASP A 28 -9.38 -3.55 -3.81
N THR A 29 -10.45 -2.86 -4.21
CA THR A 29 -10.38 -1.86 -5.26
C THR A 29 -9.76 -0.63 -4.63
N VAL A 30 -8.57 -0.27 -5.10
CA VAL A 30 -8.05 1.08 -4.87
C VAL A 30 -9.15 2.01 -5.38
N PRO A 31 -9.70 2.91 -4.53
CA PRO A 31 -10.82 3.74 -4.95
C PRO A 31 -10.41 4.45 -6.25
N ASN A 32 -11.23 4.30 -7.30
CA ASN A 32 -10.90 4.85 -8.61
C ASN A 32 -10.69 6.37 -8.56
N GLU A 33 -11.26 7.04 -7.56
CA GLU A 33 -11.12 8.48 -7.32
C GLU A 33 -10.93 8.78 -5.82
N VAL A 34 -9.85 9.50 -5.49
CA VAL A 34 -9.51 9.92 -4.12
C VAL A 34 -9.11 11.39 -4.11
N ILE A 35 -9.63 12.15 -3.14
CA ILE A 35 -9.18 13.51 -2.82
C ILE A 35 -8.40 13.46 -1.50
N PHE A 36 -7.19 14.01 -1.48
CA PHE A 36 -6.45 14.30 -0.26
C PHE A 36 -6.53 15.80 0.04
N LEU A 37 -6.80 16.17 1.30
CA LEU A 37 -6.90 17.56 1.76
C LEU A 37 -6.63 17.66 3.27
N GLY A 38 -6.64 18.88 3.83
CA GLY A 38 -6.44 19.08 5.28
C GLY A 38 -4.98 19.12 5.71
N GLY A 39 -4.06 19.29 4.74
CA GLY A 39 -2.63 19.35 4.96
C GLY A 39 -1.91 20.10 3.84
N ASP A 40 -0.58 20.07 3.85
CA ASP A 40 0.25 20.68 2.81
C ASP A 40 0.48 19.73 1.65
N ILE A 41 0.45 20.26 0.42
CA ILE A 41 0.71 19.48 -0.80
C ILE A 41 1.87 20.10 -1.57
N VAL A 42 3.01 19.41 -1.49
CA VAL A 42 4.24 19.78 -2.17
C VAL A 42 4.23 19.15 -3.56
N SER A 43 4.46 19.97 -4.59
CA SER A 43 4.64 19.50 -5.97
C SER A 43 5.93 20.08 -6.56
N MET A 44 6.45 19.44 -7.61
CA MET A 44 7.68 19.89 -8.31
C MET A 44 7.38 20.87 -9.46
N ALA A 45 6.13 21.27 -9.65
CA ALA A 45 5.71 22.15 -10.75
C ALA A 45 6.01 23.65 -10.51
N GLY A 46 6.62 23.99 -9.36
CA GLY A 46 6.93 25.36 -8.94
C GLY A 46 6.44 25.63 -7.51
N PRO A 47 6.39 26.90 -7.08
CA PRO A 47 5.81 27.27 -5.78
C PRO A 47 4.34 26.82 -5.73
N SER A 48 4.07 25.74 -5.00
CA SER A 48 2.74 25.12 -4.90
C SER A 48 2.05 25.59 -3.61
N ALA A 49 0.94 26.32 -3.74
CA ALA A 49 0.03 26.61 -2.63
C ALA A 49 -1.13 25.60 -2.56
N ALA A 50 -1.00 24.43 -3.20
CA ALA A 50 -2.07 23.44 -3.25
C ALA A 50 -2.41 22.93 -1.84
N LYS A 51 -3.71 22.86 -1.56
CA LYS A 51 -4.29 22.35 -0.31
C LYS A 51 -5.15 21.11 -0.51
N ALA A 52 -5.36 20.73 -1.78
CA ALA A 52 -5.99 19.47 -2.14
C ALA A 52 -5.40 18.86 -3.42
N LEU A 53 -5.45 17.54 -3.49
CA LEU A 53 -5.00 16.70 -4.59
C LEU A 53 -6.10 15.72 -4.93
N TRP A 54 -6.49 15.64 -6.21
CA TRP A 54 -7.38 14.60 -6.71
C TRP A 54 -6.62 13.60 -7.57
N ILE A 55 -6.72 12.34 -7.20
CA ILE A 55 -6.22 11.19 -7.94
C ILE A 55 -7.40 10.47 -8.58
N ARG A 56 -7.31 10.24 -9.89
CA ARG A 56 -8.26 9.42 -10.65
C ARG A 56 -7.51 8.36 -11.45
N ASN A 57 -7.91 7.10 -11.32
CA ASN A 57 -7.30 5.95 -12.00
C ASN A 57 -5.77 5.91 -11.84
N GLY A 58 -5.28 6.16 -10.62
CA GLY A 58 -3.85 6.15 -10.28
C GLY A 58 -3.05 7.33 -10.84
N ARG A 59 -3.70 8.38 -11.38
CA ARG A 59 -3.03 9.59 -11.88
C ARG A 59 -3.52 10.82 -11.13
N ILE A 60 -2.63 11.79 -10.95
CA ILE A 60 -3.00 13.12 -10.46
C ILE A 60 -3.81 13.81 -11.55
N GLU A 61 -5.10 14.02 -11.28
CA GLU A 61 -5.99 14.73 -12.20
C GLU A 61 -5.93 16.24 -11.94
N MET A 62 -5.87 16.65 -10.67
CA MET A 62 -5.88 18.06 -10.30
C MET A 62 -5.17 18.33 -8.97
N LEU A 63 -4.52 19.49 -8.90
CA LEU A 63 -4.02 20.14 -7.67
C LEU A 63 -4.68 21.51 -7.55
N GLY A 64 -5.03 21.93 -6.34
CA GLY A 64 -5.63 23.25 -6.13
C GLY A 64 -6.04 23.51 -4.68
N SER A 65 -6.97 24.44 -4.48
CA SER A 65 -7.68 24.60 -3.21
C SER A 65 -8.62 23.42 -2.96
N ALA A 66 -9.02 23.22 -1.69
CA ALA A 66 -9.95 22.15 -1.33
C ALA A 66 -11.31 22.29 -2.03
N ASP A 67 -11.78 23.52 -2.25
CA ASP A 67 -13.07 23.78 -2.88
C ASP A 67 -13.03 23.53 -4.39
N GLU A 68 -11.99 23.98 -5.08
CA GLU A 68 -11.79 23.72 -6.52
C GLU A 68 -11.71 22.21 -6.80
N VAL A 69 -10.93 21.49 -5.99
CA VAL A 69 -10.74 20.05 -6.17
C VAL A 69 -12.01 19.27 -5.87
N ARG A 70 -12.76 19.63 -4.80
CA ARG A 70 -14.07 19.01 -4.51
C ARG A 70 -15.09 19.28 -5.61
N ALA A 71 -15.12 20.51 -6.14
CA ALA A 71 -16.03 20.87 -7.22
C ALA A 71 -15.73 20.09 -8.51
N ALA A 72 -14.45 19.88 -8.84
CA ALA A 72 -14.03 19.16 -10.03
C ALA A 72 -14.24 17.63 -9.94
N ALA A 73 -13.96 17.04 -8.78
CA ALA A 73 -14.08 15.60 -8.57
C ALA A 73 -15.53 15.11 -8.43
N GLY A 74 -16.43 15.97 -7.94
CA GLY A 74 -17.82 15.60 -7.67
C GLY A 74 -17.97 14.71 -6.43
N SER A 75 -19.17 14.14 -6.25
CA SER A 75 -19.54 13.44 -5.01
C SER A 75 -19.07 11.97 -4.92
N SER A 76 -18.53 11.41 -6.00
CA SER A 76 -18.08 10.01 -6.06
C SER A 76 -16.68 9.78 -5.48
N ALA A 77 -15.86 10.82 -5.41
CA ALA A 77 -14.48 10.69 -4.96
C ALA A 77 -14.42 10.51 -3.44
N LYS A 78 -13.65 9.51 -3.00
CA LYS A 78 -13.38 9.29 -1.58
C LYS A 78 -12.52 10.45 -1.06
N VAL A 79 -12.91 11.04 0.06
CA VAL A 79 -12.11 12.09 0.71
C VAL A 79 -11.23 11.46 1.80
N VAL A 80 -9.95 11.82 1.80
CA VAL A 80 -8.98 11.52 2.84
C VAL A 80 -8.50 12.83 3.44
N ASP A 81 -8.77 13.01 4.73
CA ASP A 81 -8.21 14.11 5.51
C ASP A 81 -6.80 13.74 5.96
N LEU A 82 -5.86 14.65 5.74
CA LEU A 82 -4.45 14.50 6.08
C LEU A 82 -4.15 14.83 7.54
N ASP A 83 -5.09 15.45 8.27
CA ASP A 83 -4.90 15.85 9.68
C ASP A 83 -3.59 16.66 9.90
N GLY A 84 -3.34 17.61 8.99
CA GLY A 84 -2.14 18.44 8.99
C GLY A 84 -0.88 17.79 8.40
N ALA A 85 -0.91 16.51 8.01
CA ALA A 85 0.23 15.86 7.35
C ALA A 85 0.53 16.42 5.96
N THR A 86 1.76 16.22 5.49
CA THR A 86 2.21 16.69 4.17
C THR A 86 2.20 15.57 3.13
N VAL A 87 1.59 15.85 1.97
CA VAL A 87 1.76 15.04 0.75
C VAL A 87 2.92 15.60 -0.06
N MET A 88 3.82 14.71 -0.49
CA MET A 88 4.93 15.04 -1.37
C MET A 88 5.11 13.94 -2.43
N PRO A 89 5.84 14.18 -3.52
CA PRO A 89 6.21 13.12 -4.45
C PRO A 89 6.94 12.00 -3.72
N GLY A 90 6.62 10.75 -4.06
CA GLY A 90 7.37 9.60 -3.53
C GLY A 90 8.84 9.67 -3.96
N PHE A 91 9.72 9.11 -3.11
CA PHE A 91 11.13 8.99 -3.47
C PHE A 91 11.32 8.07 -4.67
N ILE A 92 12.24 8.46 -5.56
CA ILE A 92 12.66 7.67 -6.70
C ILE A 92 14.07 7.16 -6.39
N GLU A 93 14.18 5.86 -6.09
CA GLU A 93 15.48 5.19 -5.93
C GLU A 93 16.09 4.95 -7.31
N ALA A 94 17.21 5.63 -7.58
CA ALA A 94 17.88 5.59 -8.88
C ALA A 94 18.76 4.35 -9.04
N HIS A 95 19.31 3.83 -7.95
CA HIS A 95 20.20 2.68 -7.99
C HIS A 95 20.23 1.95 -6.65
N THR A 96 19.70 0.73 -6.65
CA THR A 96 19.75 -0.17 -5.49
C THR A 96 20.01 -1.61 -5.94
N HIS A 97 20.34 -2.48 -4.98
CA HIS A 97 20.54 -3.91 -5.20
C HIS A 97 19.52 -4.70 -4.38
N PRO A 98 18.25 -4.83 -4.82
CA PRO A 98 17.17 -5.36 -3.98
C PRO A 98 17.45 -6.77 -3.46
N LEU A 99 18.04 -7.63 -4.30
CA LEU A 99 18.39 -9.00 -3.93
C LEU A 99 19.52 -9.05 -2.91
N ALA A 100 20.58 -8.24 -3.08
CA ALA A 100 21.66 -8.17 -2.11
C ALA A 100 21.16 -7.59 -0.78
N SER A 101 20.32 -6.55 -0.83
CA SER A 101 19.70 -5.96 0.36
C SER A 101 18.80 -6.95 1.09
N ALA A 102 17.99 -7.75 0.38
CA ALA A 102 17.17 -8.78 1.00
C ALA A 102 18.00 -9.89 1.66
N LEU A 103 19.06 -10.36 0.97
CA LEU A 103 19.95 -11.37 1.50
C LEU A 103 20.71 -10.86 2.74
N LEU A 104 21.37 -9.71 2.62
CA LEU A 104 22.17 -9.14 3.71
C LEU A 104 21.31 -8.62 4.87
N GLY A 105 20.11 -8.12 4.59
CA GLY A 105 19.16 -7.70 5.63
C GLY A 105 18.63 -8.84 6.49
N SER A 106 18.81 -10.10 6.05
CA SER A 106 18.50 -11.29 6.86
C SER A 106 19.72 -11.88 7.55
N ALA A 107 20.92 -11.37 7.28
CA ALA A 107 22.13 -11.78 7.97
C ALA A 107 22.11 -11.26 9.42
N ILE A 108 22.82 -11.96 10.30
CA ILE A 108 23.10 -11.45 11.65
C ILE A 108 24.00 -10.23 11.48
N ASP A 109 23.52 -9.07 11.94
CA ASP A 109 24.36 -7.88 12.03
C ASP A 109 25.44 -8.12 13.09
N VAL A 110 26.70 -7.98 12.68
CA VAL A 110 27.89 -8.09 13.54
C VAL A 110 28.73 -6.82 13.47
N SER A 111 28.12 -5.72 13.04
CA SER A 111 28.78 -4.43 12.88
C SER A 111 29.10 -3.81 14.25
N GLY A 112 30.04 -2.87 14.25
CA GLY A 112 30.38 -2.10 15.46
C GLY A 112 29.30 -1.13 15.94
N PHE A 113 28.10 -1.15 15.33
CA PHE A 113 26.94 -0.42 15.82
C PHE A 113 26.11 -1.23 16.83
N THR A 114 26.23 -2.56 16.79
CA THR A 114 25.47 -3.49 17.62
C THR A 114 26.35 -4.33 18.54
N HIS A 115 27.67 -4.37 18.33
CA HIS A 115 28.63 -5.11 19.14
C HIS A 115 29.89 -4.30 19.44
N ASP A 116 30.31 -4.29 20.71
CA ASP A 116 31.48 -3.51 21.16
C ASP A 116 32.75 -4.36 21.30
N SER A 117 32.63 -5.69 21.20
CA SER A 117 33.77 -6.58 21.30
C SER A 117 33.67 -7.83 20.41
N ARG A 118 34.84 -8.39 20.08
CA ARG A 118 34.93 -9.68 19.41
C ARG A 118 34.20 -10.79 20.17
N ALA A 119 34.21 -10.76 21.51
CA ALA A 119 33.59 -11.80 22.32
C ALA A 119 32.07 -11.84 22.10
N GLU A 120 31.42 -10.68 22.10
CA GLU A 120 29.97 -10.55 21.86
C GLU A 120 29.59 -10.96 20.44
N ILE A 121 30.40 -10.61 19.44
CA ILE A 121 30.18 -11.08 18.06
C ILE A 121 30.20 -12.61 18.01
N MET A 122 31.18 -13.24 18.65
CA MET A 122 31.31 -14.70 18.64
C MET A 122 30.16 -15.38 19.39
N GLU A 123 29.65 -14.79 20.47
CA GLU A 123 28.47 -15.27 21.20
C GLU A 123 27.20 -15.17 20.34
N THR A 124 27.04 -14.10 19.58
CA THR A 124 25.87 -13.91 18.69
C THR A 124 25.84 -14.93 17.55
N LEU A 125 27.01 -15.43 17.14
CA LEU A 125 27.17 -16.38 16.02
C LEU A 125 27.14 -17.87 16.44
N SER A 126 27.19 -18.18 17.74
CA SER A 126 27.21 -19.55 18.27
C SER A 126 25.81 -20.11 18.55
#